data_AF-A0A6G7WIR4-F1
#
_entry.id   AF-A0A6G7WIR4-F1
#
_cell.length_a   1.000
_cell.length_b   1.000
_cell.length_c   1.000
_cell.angle_alpha   90.00
_cell.angle_beta   90.00
_cell.angle_gamma   90.00
#
_symmetry.space_group_name_H-M   'P 1'
#
loop_
_entity.id
_entity.type
_entity.pdbx_description
1 polymer ?
#
loop_
_entity_poly.entity_id
_entity_poly.type
_entity_poly.pdbx_seq_one_letter_code
_entity_poly.pdbx_strand_id
1 'polypeptide(L)'
;MAEMMKKIKEKLLKQESGVTLVELLASIVLLTIIVTTFLTFFVQAGRTNNRIDDMNEATFIAQEQLELITGYSEELTVADTKKKLATSKNGYNIHVTFEPKDDLQAVMVIVSKEEKPLAQMETRLPFKK
;
A
#
# COMPACT_ATOMS: atom_id res chain seq x y z
N MET A 1 15.88 67.36 -28.72
CA MET A 1 15.54 66.07 -29.36
C MET A 1 16.09 64.87 -28.59
N ALA A 2 17.42 64.70 -28.49
CA ALA A 2 18.03 63.55 -27.79
C ALA A 2 17.68 63.45 -26.29
N GLU A 3 17.67 64.59 -25.58
CA GLU A 3 17.32 64.64 -24.16
C GLU A 3 15.86 64.28 -23.87
N MET A 4 14.96 64.68 -24.78
CA MET A 4 13.54 64.36 -24.72
C MET A 4 13.30 62.86 -24.97
N MET A 5 14.03 62.26 -25.92
CA MET A 5 14.03 60.82 -26.17
C MET A 5 14.51 60.03 -24.95
N LYS A 6 15.52 60.53 -24.24
CA LYS A 6 16.08 59.92 -23.02
C LYS A 6 15.06 59.92 -21.88
N LYS A 7 14.40 61.07 -21.62
CA LYS A 7 13.35 61.18 -20.60
C LYS A 7 12.14 60.29 -20.89
N ILE A 8 11.78 60.10 -22.15
CA ILE A 8 10.68 59.20 -22.55
C ILE A 8 11.06 57.73 -22.28
N LYS A 9 12.29 57.30 -22.63
CA LYS A 9 12.78 55.95 -22.29
C LYS A 9 12.82 55.69 -20.78
N GLU A 10 13.31 56.65 -20.00
CA GLU A 10 13.35 56.54 -18.53
C GLU A 10 11.94 56.46 -17.92
N LYS A 11 10.96 57.18 -18.48
CA LYS A 11 9.56 57.14 -18.04
C LYS A 11 8.88 55.80 -18.37
N LEU A 12 9.18 55.23 -19.53
CA LEU A 12 8.67 53.91 -19.95
C LEU A 12 9.26 52.78 -19.11
N LEU A 13 10.55 52.84 -18.77
CA LEU A 13 11.21 51.86 -17.89
C LEU A 13 10.74 51.94 -16.43
N LYS A 14 10.27 53.11 -15.99
CA LYS A 14 9.66 53.31 -14.66
C LYS A 14 8.16 52.97 -14.60
N GLN A 15 7.55 52.48 -15.69
CA GLN A 15 6.17 51.97 -15.63
C GLN A 15 6.16 50.57 -15.00
N GLU A 16 5.74 50.50 -13.74
CA GLU A 16 5.63 49.25 -12.97
C GLU A 16 4.54 48.29 -13.48
N SER A 17 3.66 48.73 -14.40
CA SER A 17 2.54 47.93 -14.91
C SER A 17 2.97 46.68 -15.68
N GLY A 18 4.18 46.66 -16.26
CA GLY A 18 4.74 45.48 -16.92
C GLY A 18 5.37 44.49 -15.92
N VAL A 19 5.86 45.00 -14.78
CA VAL A 19 6.52 44.20 -13.74
C VAL A 19 5.48 43.43 -12.92
N THR A 20 4.34 44.03 -12.60
CA THR A 20 3.24 43.38 -11.86
C THR A 20 2.63 42.19 -12.60
N LEU A 21 2.58 42.23 -13.95
CA LEU A 21 2.12 41.10 -14.75
C LEU A 21 3.08 39.90 -14.68
N VAL A 22 4.39 40.17 -14.71
CA VAL A 22 5.43 39.12 -14.61
C VAL A 22 5.42 38.49 -13.22
N GLU A 23 5.21 39.28 -12.18
CA GLU A 23 5.15 38.82 -10.80
C GLU A 23 3.91 37.93 -10.55
N LEU A 24 2.76 38.31 -11.12
CA LEU A 24 1.56 37.48 -11.12
C LEU A 24 1.79 36.15 -11.85
N LEU A 25 2.42 36.20 -13.03
CA LEU A 25 2.77 35.00 -13.80
C LEU A 25 3.71 34.09 -13.01
N ALA A 26 4.76 34.63 -12.41
CA ALA A 26 5.70 33.90 -11.58
C ALA A 26 5.02 33.24 -10.37
N SER A 27 4.07 33.93 -9.74
CA SER A 27 3.29 33.40 -8.62
C SER A 27 2.41 32.23 -9.03
N ILE A 28 1.73 32.30 -10.18
CA ILE A 28 0.92 31.20 -10.72
C ILE A 28 1.79 29.99 -11.07
N VAL A 29 2.95 30.22 -11.69
CA VAL A 29 3.91 29.17 -12.02
C VAL A 29 4.42 28.50 -10.74
N LEU A 30 4.84 29.27 -9.76
CA LEU A 30 5.32 28.75 -8.47
C LEU A 30 4.23 27.95 -7.76
N LEU A 31 3.00 28.48 -7.72
CA LEU A 31 1.87 27.79 -7.12
C LEU A 31 1.58 26.46 -7.83
N THR A 32 1.65 26.44 -9.16
CA THR A 32 1.43 25.22 -9.95
C THR A 32 2.49 24.16 -9.66
N ILE A 33 3.76 24.56 -9.56
CA ILE A 33 4.87 23.66 -9.16
C ILE A 33 4.55 23.06 -7.78
N ILE A 34 4.17 23.89 -6.82
CA ILE A 34 3.84 23.43 -5.46
C ILE A 34 2.67 22.43 -5.50
N VAL A 35 1.54 22.80 -6.11
CA VAL A 35 0.32 21.97 -6.15
C VAL A 35 0.57 20.63 -6.84
N THR A 36 1.25 20.65 -7.99
CA THR A 36 1.53 19.41 -8.75
C THR A 36 2.44 18.47 -7.97
N THR A 37 3.40 19.00 -7.21
CA THR A 37 4.28 18.20 -6.36
C THR A 37 3.47 17.43 -5.31
N PHE A 38 2.55 18.11 -4.61
CA PHE A 38 1.72 17.47 -3.57
C PHE A 38 0.65 16.52 -4.12
N LEU A 39 0.16 16.73 -5.35
CA LEU A 39 -0.87 15.88 -5.95
C LEU A 39 -0.42 14.42 -6.04
N THR A 40 0.85 14.18 -6.35
CA THR A 40 1.42 12.84 -6.43
C THR A 40 1.42 12.11 -5.07
N PHE A 41 1.56 12.84 -3.97
CA PHE A 41 1.52 12.25 -2.62
C PHE A 41 0.12 11.79 -2.25
N PHE A 42 -0.93 12.49 -2.65
CA PHE A 42 -2.31 12.05 -2.39
C PHE A 42 -2.65 10.74 -3.11
N VAL A 43 -2.25 10.61 -4.38
CA VAL A 43 -2.44 9.37 -5.14
C VAL A 43 -1.68 8.21 -4.49
N GLN A 44 -0.44 8.45 -4.06
CA GLN A 44 0.35 7.45 -3.36
C GLN A 44 -0.25 7.06 -2.01
N ALA A 45 -0.71 8.04 -1.23
CA ALA A 45 -1.36 7.79 0.06
C ALA A 45 -2.60 6.89 -0.10
N GLY A 46 -3.46 7.16 -1.08
CA GLY A 46 -4.63 6.31 -1.36
C GLY A 46 -4.25 4.88 -1.74
N ARG A 47 -3.24 4.70 -2.61
CA ARG A 47 -2.74 3.36 -3.00
C ARG A 47 -2.13 2.62 -1.81
N THR A 48 -1.35 3.30 -0.98
CA THR A 48 -0.75 2.73 0.23
C THR A 48 -1.83 2.32 1.22
N ASN A 49 -2.86 3.15 1.42
CA ASN A 49 -3.95 2.83 2.34
C ASN A 49 -4.71 1.57 1.91
N ASN A 50 -5.05 1.44 0.62
CA ASN A 50 -5.69 0.23 0.10
C ASN A 50 -4.81 -1.01 0.25
N ARG A 51 -3.49 -0.88 0.04
CA ARG A 51 -2.56 -1.98 0.25
C ARG A 51 -2.47 -2.39 1.72
N ILE A 52 -2.49 -1.43 2.65
CA ILE A 52 -2.50 -1.71 4.10
C ILE A 52 -3.80 -2.43 4.48
N ASP A 53 -4.94 -2.00 3.95
CA ASP A 53 -6.24 -2.65 4.17
C ASP A 53 -6.21 -4.12 3.70
N ASP A 54 -5.74 -4.36 2.48
CA ASP A 54 -5.57 -5.71 1.93
C ASP A 54 -4.61 -6.58 2.78
N MET A 55 -3.51 -6.01 3.27
CA MET A 55 -2.55 -6.72 4.13
C MET A 55 -3.14 -7.03 5.51
N ASN A 56 -3.92 -6.13 6.10
CA ASN A 56 -4.56 -6.34 7.39
C ASN A 56 -5.61 -7.45 7.32
N GLU A 57 -6.50 -7.41 6.32
CA GLU A 57 -7.50 -8.46 6.10
C GLU A 57 -6.82 -9.82 5.85
N ALA A 58 -5.79 -9.88 5.00
CA ALA A 58 -5.03 -11.11 4.77
C ALA A 58 -4.38 -11.64 6.06
N THR A 59 -3.90 -10.75 6.93
CA THR A 59 -3.32 -11.11 8.23
C THR A 59 -4.37 -11.70 9.16
N PHE A 60 -5.57 -11.09 9.25
CA PHE A 60 -6.66 -11.63 10.06
C PHE A 60 -7.12 -13.00 9.56
N ILE A 61 -7.23 -13.18 8.23
CA ILE A 61 -7.56 -14.48 7.64
C ILE A 61 -6.48 -15.51 7.99
N ALA A 62 -5.20 -15.15 7.89
CA ALA A 62 -4.11 -16.06 8.24
C ALA A 62 -4.15 -16.48 9.71
N GLN A 63 -4.43 -15.53 10.62
CA GLN A 63 -4.58 -15.80 12.06
C GLN A 63 -5.74 -16.75 12.34
N GLU A 64 -6.91 -16.46 11.79
CA GLU A 64 -8.11 -17.29 11.95
C GLU A 64 -7.85 -18.73 11.48
N GLN A 65 -7.21 -18.92 10.32
CA GLN A 65 -6.87 -20.25 9.85
C GLN A 65 -5.89 -20.95 10.78
N LEU A 66 -4.89 -20.25 11.30
CA LEU A 66 -3.91 -20.82 12.21
C LEU A 66 -4.53 -21.21 13.57
N GLU A 67 -5.46 -20.42 14.07
CA GLU A 67 -6.26 -20.76 15.27
C GLU A 67 -7.13 -22.01 15.04
N LEU A 68 -7.81 -22.10 13.89
CA LEU A 68 -8.59 -23.28 13.52
C LEU A 68 -7.71 -24.54 13.41
N ILE A 69 -6.55 -24.42 12.77
CA ILE A 69 -5.58 -25.52 12.64
C ILE A 69 -5.09 -25.96 14.02
N THR A 70 -4.80 -25.01 14.91
CA THR A 70 -4.37 -25.28 16.28
C THR A 70 -5.43 -26.08 17.02
N GLY A 71 -6.70 -25.65 16.98
CA GLY A 71 -7.80 -26.40 17.58
C GLY A 71 -7.97 -27.80 16.98
N TYR A 72 -7.85 -27.94 15.65
CA TYR A 72 -7.94 -29.23 14.99
C TYR A 72 -6.77 -30.16 15.27
N SER A 73 -5.59 -29.63 15.58
CA SER A 73 -4.38 -30.44 15.81
C SER A 73 -4.51 -31.40 17.00
N GLU A 74 -5.30 -31.02 18.01
CA GLU A 74 -5.57 -31.84 19.20
C GLU A 74 -6.54 -32.99 18.92
N GLU A 75 -7.43 -32.83 17.95
CA GLU A 75 -8.57 -33.74 17.73
C GLU A 75 -8.43 -34.60 16.46
N LEU A 76 -7.76 -34.07 15.43
CA LEU A 76 -7.77 -34.57 14.06
C LEU A 76 -6.36 -34.88 13.54
N THR A 77 -6.29 -35.76 12.55
CA THR A 77 -5.07 -35.99 11.78
C THR A 77 -4.83 -34.85 10.79
N VAL A 78 -3.59 -34.68 10.32
CA VAL A 78 -3.25 -33.72 9.26
C VAL A 78 -4.14 -33.88 8.02
N ALA A 79 -4.45 -35.13 7.64
CA ALA A 79 -5.25 -35.42 6.46
C ALA A 79 -6.71 -34.93 6.61
N ASP A 80 -7.28 -35.05 7.81
CA ASP A 80 -8.65 -34.61 8.06
C ASP A 80 -8.74 -33.10 8.27
N THR A 81 -7.73 -32.50 8.91
CA THR A 81 -7.59 -31.04 8.99
C THR A 81 -7.57 -30.43 7.59
N LYS A 82 -6.74 -30.94 6.66
CA LYS A 82 -6.68 -30.44 5.27
C LYS A 82 -8.03 -30.41 4.55
N LYS A 83 -8.94 -31.34 4.85
CA LYS A 83 -10.28 -31.39 4.24
C LYS A 83 -11.24 -30.32 4.79
N LYS A 84 -10.98 -29.82 6.01
CA LYS A 84 -11.84 -28.85 6.70
C LYS A 84 -11.41 -27.40 6.48
N LEU A 85 -10.17 -27.16 6.05
CA LEU A 85 -9.65 -25.81 5.88
C LEU A 85 -10.24 -25.14 4.63
N ALA A 86 -10.48 -23.84 4.76
CA ALA A 86 -10.90 -23.03 3.63
C ALA A 86 -9.72 -22.79 2.69
N THR A 87 -9.95 -22.88 1.38
CA THR A 87 -8.95 -22.55 0.35
C THR A 87 -9.08 -21.11 -0.14
N SER A 88 -10.14 -20.41 0.23
CA SER A 88 -10.38 -19.01 -0.11
C SER A 88 -11.40 -18.37 0.82
N LYS A 89 -11.27 -17.06 1.06
CA LYS A 89 -12.22 -16.26 1.84
C LYS A 89 -12.18 -14.81 1.36
N ASN A 90 -13.32 -14.14 1.19
CA ASN A 90 -13.40 -12.70 0.84
C ASN A 90 -12.56 -12.26 -0.39
N GLY A 91 -12.40 -13.13 -1.39
CA GLY A 91 -11.55 -12.84 -2.57
C GLY A 91 -10.04 -13.07 -2.36
N TYR A 92 -9.65 -13.57 -1.20
CA TYR A 92 -8.29 -14.04 -0.90
C TYR A 92 -8.22 -15.55 -1.10
N ASN A 93 -7.09 -16.02 -1.63
CA ASN A 93 -6.73 -17.42 -1.69
C ASN A 93 -5.90 -17.79 -0.45
N ILE A 94 -6.16 -18.96 0.10
CA ILE A 94 -5.50 -19.48 1.29
C ILE A 94 -4.79 -20.76 0.88
N HIS A 95 -3.48 -20.79 1.10
CA HIS A 95 -2.66 -21.96 0.89
C HIS A 95 -2.06 -22.41 2.22
N VAL A 96 -2.32 -23.65 2.60
CA VAL A 96 -1.81 -24.22 3.85
C VAL A 96 -0.94 -25.43 3.55
N THR A 97 0.31 -25.38 3.99
CA THR A 97 1.26 -26.50 3.87
C THR A 97 1.55 -27.09 5.24
N PHE A 98 1.81 -28.40 5.25
CA PHE A 98 2.13 -29.16 6.45
C PHE A 98 3.39 -29.95 6.15
N GLU A 99 4.44 -29.74 6.94
CA GLU A 99 5.72 -30.40 6.80
C GLU A 99 6.06 -31.14 8.11
N PRO A 100 6.33 -32.45 8.07
CA PRO A 100 6.74 -33.18 9.28
C PRO A 100 8.08 -32.69 9.78
N LYS A 101 8.19 -32.42 11.08
CA LYS A 101 9.40 -31.95 11.76
C LYS A 101 9.49 -32.60 13.14
N ASP A 102 10.25 -33.69 13.23
CA ASP A 102 10.35 -34.55 14.41
C ASP A 102 8.96 -35.07 14.84
N ASP A 103 8.57 -34.86 16.10
CA ASP A 103 7.25 -35.21 16.66
C ASP A 103 6.16 -34.17 16.35
N LEU A 104 6.48 -33.10 15.63
CA LEU A 104 5.58 -32.00 15.30
C LEU A 104 5.34 -31.88 13.79
N GLN A 105 4.33 -31.10 13.42
CA GLN A 105 4.11 -30.64 12.05
C GLN A 105 4.37 -29.14 12.00
N ALA A 106 5.27 -28.69 11.12
CA ALA A 106 5.39 -27.30 10.75
C ALA A 106 4.24 -26.95 9.81
N VAL A 107 3.41 -25.99 10.20
CA VAL A 107 2.25 -25.54 9.43
C VAL A 107 2.49 -24.12 8.97
N MET A 108 2.40 -23.90 7.66
CA MET A 108 2.51 -22.59 7.06
C MET A 108 1.18 -22.22 6.40
N VAL A 109 0.66 -21.05 6.77
CA VAL A 109 -0.54 -20.45 6.17
C VAL A 109 -0.10 -19.25 5.36
N ILE A 110 -0.37 -19.27 4.05
CA ILE A 110 -0.11 -18.16 3.12
C ILE A 110 -1.46 -17.67 2.60
N VAL A 111 -1.69 -16.36 2.73
CA VAL A 111 -2.88 -15.69 2.20
C VAL A 111 -2.47 -14.75 1.08
N SER A 112 -3.07 -14.93 -0.09
CA SER A 112 -2.75 -14.16 -1.29
C SER A 112 -4.01 -13.56 -1.93
N LYS A 113 -3.82 -12.47 -2.67
CA LYS A 113 -4.86 -11.85 -3.50
C LYS A 113 -4.25 -11.59 -4.88
N GLU A 114 -4.93 -12.02 -5.94
CA GLU A 114 -4.41 -11.91 -7.31
C GLU A 114 -2.97 -12.47 -7.45
N GLU A 115 -2.73 -13.64 -6.86
CA GLU A 115 -1.43 -14.34 -6.81
C GLU A 115 -0.31 -13.61 -6.04
N LYS A 116 -0.57 -12.45 -5.46
CA LYS A 116 0.40 -11.74 -4.60
C LYS A 116 0.22 -12.20 -3.15
N PRO A 117 1.25 -12.77 -2.50
CA PRO A 117 1.18 -13.07 -1.07
C PRO A 117 1.12 -11.75 -0.28
N LEU A 118 0.15 -11.67 0.62
CA LEU A 118 -0.10 -10.48 1.46
C LEU A 118 0.19 -10.76 2.93
N ALA A 119 -0.04 -12.00 3.38
CA ALA A 119 0.27 -12.45 4.72
C ALA A 119 0.78 -13.89 4.72
N GLN A 120 1.67 -14.18 5.66
CA GLN A 120 2.21 -15.52 5.90
C GLN A 120 2.38 -15.71 7.40
N MET A 121 1.97 -16.87 7.90
CA MET A 121 2.16 -17.28 9.29
C MET A 121 2.68 -18.71 9.36
N GLU A 122 3.55 -18.98 10.33
CA GLU A 122 4.09 -20.31 10.62
C GLU A 122 3.79 -20.66 12.08
N THR A 123 3.44 -21.92 12.32
CA THR A 123 3.42 -22.52 13.65
C THR A 123 3.92 -23.95 13.62
N ARG A 124 4.16 -24.53 14.80
CA ARG A 124 4.54 -25.94 14.97
C ARG A 124 3.58 -26.57 15.96
N LEU A 125 2.89 -27.60 15.51
CA LEU A 125 1.82 -28.20 16.28
C LEU A 125 1.98 -29.72 16.32
N PRO A 126 1.77 -30.36 17.48
CA PRO A 126 1.58 -31.80 17.51
C PRO A 126 0.23 -32.11 16.87
N PHE A 127 0.19 -33.09 15.98
CA PHE A 127 -1.07 -33.61 15.45
C PHE A 127 -1.37 -34.97 16.04
N LYS A 128 -2.65 -35.30 16.16
CA LYS A 128 -3.08 -36.65 16.45
C LYS A 128 -2.51 -37.62 15.41
N LYS A 129 -1.84 -38.67 15.89
CA LYS A 129 -1.23 -39.72 15.08
C LYS A 129 -2.29 -40.65 14.47
#